data_AF-A0A7C2F2J6-F1
#
_entry.id   AF-A0A7C2F2J6-F1
#
_cell.length_a   1.000
_cell.length_b   1.000
_cell.length_c   1.000
_cell.angle_alpha   90.00
_cell.angle_beta   90.00
_cell.angle_gamma   90.00
#
_symmetry.space_group_name_H-M   'P 1'
#
loop_
_entity.id
_entity.type
_entity.pdbx_description
1 polymer ?
#
loop_
_entity_poly.entity_id
_entity_poly.type
_entity_poly.pdbx_seq_one_letter_code
_entity_poly.pdbx_strand_id
1 'polypeptide(L)'
;MRCPKCSTETPNEALCCPGCKLPTPKGNNYLKTKGKSVRPDAGKKPKKRSRQKDKKSINPLIVVPVLLIVVILFGAGSYIATTLFQEAQAGDPGSMEAILTKVRGLPSSQEGKTVEDYFEDKVEESRDAGRLREAEGWNVRPLDGKQYLVSFTFEEMGNQKHRAEWEVNLASNTIVAKNDLAAKVYKRE
;
A
#
# COMPACT_ATOMS: atom_id res chain seq x y z
N MET A 1 -28.71 19.47 4.05
CA MET A 1 -27.51 19.85 3.27
C MET A 1 -27.01 18.63 2.53
N ARG A 2 -26.33 18.73 1.38
CA ARG A 2 -25.75 17.56 0.70
C ARG A 2 -24.30 17.35 1.11
N CYS A 3 -23.91 16.11 1.38
CA CYS A 3 -22.53 15.79 1.70
C CYS A 3 -21.61 16.01 0.48
N PRO A 4 -20.49 16.75 0.60
CA PRO A 4 -19.58 16.98 -0.52
C PRO A 4 -18.86 15.72 -0.99
N LYS A 5 -18.80 14.67 -0.15
CA LYS A 5 -18.06 13.43 -0.46
C LYS A 5 -18.93 12.35 -1.10
N CYS A 6 -20.20 12.25 -0.73
CA CYS A 6 -21.08 11.15 -1.18
C CYS A 6 -22.45 11.61 -1.68
N SER A 7 -22.70 12.92 -1.76
CA SER A 7 -23.95 13.54 -2.24
C SER A 7 -25.23 13.18 -1.47
N THR A 8 -25.13 12.35 -0.42
CA THR A 8 -26.25 12.00 0.46
C THR A 8 -26.81 13.25 1.15
N GLU A 9 -28.13 13.36 1.23
CA GLU A 9 -28.81 14.40 1.99
C GLU A 9 -28.64 14.18 3.50
N THR A 10 -27.99 15.13 4.15
CA THR A 10 -27.77 15.19 5.59
C THR A 10 -28.76 16.15 6.25
N PRO A 11 -29.45 15.74 7.33
CA PRO A 11 -30.26 16.65 8.13
C PRO A 11 -29.36 17.69 8.82
N ASN A 12 -29.94 18.85 9.12
CA ASN A 12 -29.21 20.02 9.60
C ASN A 12 -28.59 19.85 11.00
N GLU A 13 -28.97 18.81 11.75
CA GLU A 13 -28.54 18.56 13.12
C GLU A 13 -27.62 17.32 13.24
N ALA A 14 -27.39 16.59 12.15
CA ALA A 14 -26.51 15.43 12.17
C ALA A 14 -25.05 15.86 12.30
N LEU A 15 -24.35 15.37 13.33
CA LEU A 15 -22.92 15.59 13.55
C LEU A 15 -22.05 15.02 12.42
N CYS A 16 -22.49 13.92 11.82
CA CYS A 16 -21.80 13.20 10.75
C CYS A 16 -22.77 12.85 9.61
N CYS A 17 -22.23 12.72 8.39
CA CYS A 17 -22.99 12.22 7.25
C CYS A 17 -23.36 10.73 7.43
N PRO A 18 -24.62 10.31 7.22
CA PRO A 18 -25.01 8.92 7.39
C PRO A 18 -24.41 8.00 6.31
N GLY A 19 -24.14 8.53 5.12
CA GLY A 19 -23.58 7.73 4.01
C GLY A 19 -22.09 7.42 4.16
N CYS A 20 -21.28 8.41 4.57
CA CYS A 20 -19.82 8.27 4.56
C CYS A 20 -19.14 8.63 5.89
N LYS A 21 -19.91 8.85 6.97
CA LYS A 21 -19.45 9.23 8.31
C LYS A 21 -18.56 10.49 8.37
N LEU A 22 -18.54 11.30 7.31
CA LEU A 22 -17.78 12.55 7.28
C LEU A 22 -18.41 13.57 8.25
N PRO A 23 -17.64 14.20 9.16
CA PRO A 23 -18.17 15.21 10.08
C PRO A 23 -18.70 16.41 9.29
N THR A 24 -19.93 16.85 9.60
CA THR A 24 -20.52 17.97 8.87
C THR A 24 -19.93 19.29 9.37
N PRO A 25 -19.61 20.23 8.47
CA PRO A 25 -19.16 21.55 8.85
C PRO A 25 -20.36 22.36 9.35
N LYS A 26 -20.65 22.33 10.65
CA LYS A 26 -21.55 23.31 11.26
C LYS A 26 -20.94 23.98 12.48
N GLY A 27 -20.53 25.22 12.22
CA GLY A 27 -20.91 26.41 12.97
C GLY A 27 -20.98 26.25 14.49
N ASN A 28 -19.86 26.56 15.15
CA ASN A 28 -19.83 26.98 16.54
C ASN A 28 -20.87 28.09 16.78
N ASN A 29 -22.05 27.74 17.27
CA ASN A 29 -23.04 28.70 17.70
C ASN A 29 -23.96 28.07 18.75
N TYR A 30 -23.80 28.60 19.97
CA TYR A 30 -24.74 28.59 21.08
C TYR A 30 -25.00 27.28 21.84
N LEU A 31 -24.22 27.08 22.91
CA LEU A 31 -24.82 26.82 24.22
C LEU A 31 -24.35 27.90 25.22
N LYS A 32 -25.18 28.93 25.35
CA LYS A 32 -25.23 29.88 26.47
C LYS A 32 -25.88 29.17 27.67
N THR A 33 -25.15 29.04 28.76
CA THR A 33 -25.70 28.83 30.12
C THR A 33 -24.92 29.75 31.06
N LYS A 34 -25.34 31.01 31.21
CA LYS A 34 -26.14 31.53 32.34
C LYS A 34 -25.63 31.08 33.73
N GLY A 35 -25.08 32.04 34.48
CA GLY A 35 -25.27 32.12 35.92
C GLY A 35 -24.03 32.40 36.77
N LYS A 36 -23.72 33.68 37.02
CA LYS A 36 -24.04 34.34 38.30
C LYS A 36 -23.46 35.75 38.37
N SER A 37 -24.33 36.63 38.85
CA SER A 37 -24.16 38.06 39.11
C SER A 37 -23.42 38.27 40.43
N VAL A 38 -22.40 39.14 40.45
CA VAL A 38 -22.05 39.95 41.61
C VAL A 38 -21.57 41.34 41.12
N ARG A 39 -22.45 42.31 41.39
CA ARG A 39 -22.36 43.76 41.66
C ARG A 39 -21.15 44.64 41.23
N PRO A 40 -21.42 45.96 41.04
CA PRO A 40 -20.57 46.88 40.29
C PRO A 40 -19.54 47.55 41.19
N ASP A 41 -18.32 47.72 40.70
CA ASP A 41 -17.37 48.62 41.33
C ASP A 41 -16.82 49.61 40.31
N ALA A 42 -16.78 50.85 40.77
CA ALA A 42 -16.58 52.03 39.99
C ALA A 42 -15.09 52.22 39.68
N GLY A 43 -14.82 52.80 38.52
CA GLY A 43 -13.57 53.49 38.28
C GLY A 43 -12.46 52.64 37.68
N LYS A 44 -12.20 52.95 36.40
CA LYS A 44 -10.88 53.11 35.75
C LYS A 44 -10.95 52.53 34.34
N LYS A 45 -11.01 53.42 33.35
CA LYS A 45 -10.85 53.12 31.92
C LYS A 45 -9.54 52.35 31.71
N PRO A 46 -9.54 51.07 31.28
CA PRO A 46 -8.31 50.43 30.84
C PRO A 46 -8.03 50.81 29.39
N LYS A 47 -6.87 51.42 29.18
CA LYS A 47 -6.25 51.68 27.87
C LYS A 47 -6.31 50.40 27.01
N LYS A 48 -6.80 50.52 25.78
CA LYS A 48 -6.58 49.52 24.71
C LYS A 48 -5.07 49.31 24.53
N ARG A 49 -4.51 48.31 25.20
CA ARG A 49 -3.22 47.72 24.80
C ARG A 49 -3.52 46.82 23.61
N SER A 50 -3.13 47.26 22.42
CA SER A 50 -2.98 46.35 21.29
C SER A 50 -2.01 45.26 21.73
N ARG A 51 -2.49 44.01 21.80
CA ARG A 51 -1.59 42.85 21.77
C ARG A 51 -1.06 42.77 20.35
N GLN A 52 -0.04 43.56 20.07
CA GLN A 52 0.85 43.34 18.95
C GLN A 52 1.53 42.00 19.28
N LYS A 53 0.96 40.91 18.74
CA LYS A 53 1.66 39.63 18.72
C LYS A 53 2.90 39.89 17.88
N ASP A 54 4.04 40.00 18.54
CA ASP A 54 5.35 39.89 17.90
C ASP A 54 5.37 38.56 17.18
N LYS A 55 5.05 38.60 15.88
CA LYS A 55 5.44 37.55 14.94
C LYS A 55 6.96 37.64 14.92
N LYS A 56 7.63 36.87 15.79
CA LYS A 56 9.04 36.55 15.61
C LYS A 56 9.16 35.97 14.20
N SER A 57 9.59 36.80 13.26
CA SER A 57 9.92 36.40 11.90
C SER A 57 11.03 35.38 12.02
N ILE A 58 10.69 34.11 11.80
CA ILE A 58 11.67 33.05 11.78
C ILE A 58 12.57 33.34 10.58
N ASN A 59 13.85 33.62 10.82
CA ASN A 59 14.78 33.99 9.76
C ASN A 59 14.88 32.83 8.76
N PRO A 60 14.50 33.02 7.48
CA PRO A 60 14.47 31.95 6.49
C PRO A 60 15.87 31.36 6.24
N LEU A 61 16.92 32.11 6.56
CA LEU A 61 18.32 31.71 6.42
C LEU A 61 18.73 30.56 7.36
N ILE A 62 18.00 30.35 8.47
CA ILE A 62 18.24 29.24 9.42
C ILE A 62 17.28 28.08 9.16
N VAL A 63 16.06 28.37 8.67
CA VAL A 63 15.05 27.34 8.42
C VAL A 63 15.45 26.44 7.26
N VAL A 64 15.98 27.02 6.17
CA VAL A 64 16.35 26.27 4.96
C VAL A 64 17.42 25.19 5.22
N PRO A 65 18.57 25.46 5.88
CA PRO A 65 19.56 24.41 6.13
C PRO A 65 19.07 23.32 7.09
N VAL A 66 18.28 23.67 8.11
CA VAL A 66 17.69 22.69 9.03
C VAL A 66 16.71 21.78 8.30
N LEU A 67 15.87 22.34 7.44
CA LEU A 67 14.90 21.56 6.67
C LEU A 67 15.60 20.63 5.67
N LEU A 68 16.71 21.08 5.07
CA LEU A 68 17.51 20.28 4.14
C LEU A 68 18.19 19.09 4.85
N ILE A 69 18.73 19.29 6.06
CA ILE A 69 19.29 18.20 6.89
C ILE A 69 18.21 17.19 7.26
N VAL A 70 17.01 17.66 7.63
CA VAL A 70 15.88 16.78 7.93
C VAL A 70 15.48 15.95 6.70
N VAL A 71 15.39 16.57 5.51
CA VAL A 71 15.07 15.84 4.27
C VAL A 71 16.12 14.76 3.97
N ILE A 72 17.41 15.05 4.15
CA ILE A 72 18.48 14.05 3.94
C ILE A 72 18.39 12.92 4.96
N LEU A 73 18.18 13.22 6.25
CA LEU A 73 18.07 12.20 7.29
C LEU A 73 16.84 11.31 7.11
N PHE A 74 15.69 11.87 6.72
CA PHE A 74 14.49 11.09 6.43
C PHE A 74 14.60 10.30 5.11
N GLY A 75 15.26 10.85 4.09
CA GLY A 75 15.52 10.15 2.82
C GLY A 75 16.52 8.99 2.97
N ALA A 76 17.58 9.18 3.75
CA ALA A 76 18.54 8.12 4.05
C ALA A 76 17.94 7.07 4.99
N GLY A 77 17.17 7.50 6.00
CA GLY A 77 16.49 6.60 6.92
C GLY A 77 15.44 5.72 6.25
N SER A 78 14.69 6.25 5.27
CA SER A 78 13.72 5.46 4.50
C SER A 78 14.41 4.42 3.62
N TYR A 79 15.55 4.76 2.99
CA TYR A 79 16.32 3.82 2.18
C TYR A 79 16.85 2.65 3.01
N ILE A 80 17.46 2.91 4.17
CA ILE A 80 17.95 1.88 5.09
C ILE A 80 16.80 1.04 5.66
N ALA A 81 15.65 1.66 5.96
CA ALA A 81 14.47 0.93 6.40
C ALA A 81 13.94 -0.02 5.31
N THR A 82 13.92 0.39 4.04
CA THR A 82 13.47 -0.48 2.95
C THR A 82 14.40 -1.67 2.70
N THR A 83 15.72 -1.50 2.82
CA THR A 83 16.67 -2.61 2.64
C THR A 83 16.60 -3.60 3.82
N LEU A 84 16.50 -3.10 5.06
CA LEU A 84 16.35 -3.96 6.24
C LEU A 84 14.99 -4.68 6.26
N PHE A 85 13.93 -4.06 5.72
CA PHE A 85 12.62 -4.72 5.60
C PHE A 85 12.61 -5.80 4.52
N GLN A 86 13.41 -5.64 3.46
CA GLN A 86 13.63 -6.70 2.47
C GLN A 86 14.44 -7.88 3.05
N GLU A 87 15.48 -7.61 3.83
CA GLU A 87 16.27 -8.65 4.49
C GLU A 87 15.48 -9.39 5.59
N ALA A 88 14.62 -8.70 6.33
CA ALA A 88 13.77 -9.33 7.35
C ALA A 88 12.71 -10.29 6.74
N GLN A 89 12.39 -10.14 5.45
CA GLN A 89 11.54 -11.07 4.71
C GLN A 89 12.33 -12.01 3.79
N ALA A 90 13.67 -11.93 3.76
CA ALA A 90 14.47 -12.85 2.98
C ALA A 90 14.52 -14.20 3.72
N GLY A 91 13.61 -15.11 3.36
CA GLY A 91 13.70 -16.51 3.75
C GLY A 91 15.06 -17.12 3.35
N ASP A 92 15.42 -18.26 3.94
CA ASP A 92 16.69 -18.94 3.68
C ASP A 92 16.93 -19.09 2.16
N PRO A 93 17.99 -18.48 1.58
CA PRO A 93 18.19 -18.45 0.13
C PRO A 93 18.28 -19.87 -0.48
N GLY A 94 18.79 -20.86 0.28
CA GLY A 94 18.81 -22.24 -0.17
C GLY A 94 17.41 -22.86 -0.32
N SER A 95 16.46 -22.41 0.51
CA SER A 95 15.07 -22.88 0.44
C SER A 95 14.32 -22.31 -0.76
N MET A 96 14.62 -21.07 -1.16
CA MET A 96 13.93 -20.40 -2.27
C MET A 96 14.24 -21.05 -3.62
N GLU A 97 15.50 -21.39 -3.88
CA GLU A 97 15.92 -22.05 -5.11
C GLU A 97 15.30 -23.44 -5.21
N ALA A 98 15.35 -24.23 -4.12
CA ALA A 98 14.73 -25.55 -4.08
C ALA A 98 13.21 -25.50 -4.33
N ILE A 99 12.51 -24.48 -3.82
CA ILE A 99 11.09 -24.26 -4.09
C ILE A 99 10.86 -23.96 -5.57
N LEU A 100 11.67 -23.07 -6.16
CA LEU A 100 11.57 -22.74 -7.59
C LEU A 100 11.79 -23.95 -8.46
N THR A 101 12.88 -24.70 -8.25
CA THR A 101 13.17 -25.94 -8.99
C THR A 101 12.00 -26.91 -8.90
N LYS A 102 11.40 -27.05 -7.70
CA LYS A 102 10.25 -27.94 -7.49
C LYS A 102 9.00 -27.49 -8.26
N VAL A 103 8.67 -26.20 -8.27
CA VAL A 103 7.50 -25.69 -9.00
C VAL A 103 7.72 -25.70 -10.51
N ARG A 104 8.92 -25.33 -10.96
CA ARG A 104 9.32 -25.34 -12.37
C ARG A 104 9.24 -26.73 -12.99
N GLY A 105 9.72 -27.74 -12.25
CA GLY A 105 9.71 -29.14 -12.69
C GLY A 105 8.35 -29.85 -12.57
N LEU A 106 7.27 -29.17 -12.18
CA LEU A 106 5.94 -29.79 -12.19
C LEU A 106 5.51 -30.14 -13.61
N PRO A 107 4.73 -31.22 -13.81
CA PRO A 107 4.16 -31.51 -15.13
C PRO A 107 3.16 -30.41 -15.51
N SER A 108 3.28 -29.91 -16.74
CA SER A 108 2.31 -29.00 -17.31
C SER A 108 1.11 -29.74 -17.90
N SER A 109 0.10 -28.99 -18.33
CA SER A 109 -1.03 -29.49 -19.10
C SER A 109 -0.64 -29.94 -20.51
N GLN A 110 0.54 -29.54 -21.02
CA GLN A 110 1.06 -30.00 -22.30
C GLN A 110 1.84 -31.30 -22.10
N GLU A 111 1.64 -32.25 -23.00
CA GLU A 111 2.24 -33.59 -22.90
C GLU A 111 3.78 -33.50 -22.96
N GLY A 112 4.45 -34.14 -21.98
CA GLY A 112 5.91 -34.20 -21.90
C GLY A 112 6.61 -32.90 -21.51
N LYS A 113 5.89 -31.83 -21.16
CA LYS A 113 6.46 -30.54 -20.80
C LYS A 113 6.29 -30.20 -19.32
N THR A 114 7.28 -29.52 -18.77
CA THR A 114 7.21 -28.95 -17.42
C THR A 114 6.49 -27.61 -17.41
N VAL A 115 6.15 -27.11 -16.22
CA VAL A 115 5.59 -25.77 -16.05
C VAL A 115 6.57 -24.70 -16.53
N GLU A 116 7.88 -24.90 -16.34
CA GLU A 116 8.92 -24.01 -16.89
C GLU A 116 8.87 -23.95 -18.41
N ASP A 117 8.93 -25.10 -19.09
CA ASP A 117 8.87 -25.18 -20.55
C ASP A 117 7.61 -24.48 -21.10
N TYR A 118 6.46 -24.70 -20.46
CA TYR A 118 5.20 -24.07 -20.86
C TYR A 118 5.29 -22.54 -20.85
N PHE A 119 5.88 -21.95 -19.82
CA PHE A 119 5.98 -20.49 -19.71
C PHE A 119 7.09 -19.91 -20.58
N GLU A 120 8.19 -20.63 -20.78
CA GLU A 120 9.23 -20.25 -21.74
C GLU A 120 8.64 -20.19 -23.15
N ASP A 121 7.93 -21.23 -23.59
CA ASP A 121 7.23 -21.27 -24.88
C ASP A 121 6.25 -20.10 -25.03
N LYS A 122 5.49 -19.77 -23.97
CA LYS A 122 4.49 -18.69 -24.01
C LYS A 122 5.13 -17.31 -24.11
N VAL A 123 6.22 -17.08 -23.38
CA VAL A 123 6.96 -15.82 -23.46
C VAL A 123 7.65 -15.69 -24.82
N GLU A 124 8.19 -16.77 -25.37
CA GLU A 124 8.79 -16.81 -26.71
C GLU A 124 7.73 -16.56 -27.79
N GLU A 125 6.58 -17.25 -27.74
CA GLU A 125 5.44 -17.03 -28.65
C GLU A 125 4.98 -15.56 -28.63
N SER A 126 4.86 -14.97 -27.45
CA SER A 126 4.50 -13.55 -27.32
C SER A 126 5.58 -12.61 -27.85
N ARG A 127 6.87 -12.98 -27.70
CA ARG A 127 8.01 -12.19 -28.20
C ARG A 127 8.05 -12.20 -29.71
N ASP A 128 7.94 -13.39 -30.32
CA ASP A 128 7.99 -13.58 -31.77
C ASP A 128 6.79 -12.93 -32.47
N ALA A 129 5.63 -12.92 -31.81
CA ALA A 129 4.46 -12.21 -32.28
C ALA A 129 4.53 -10.68 -32.10
N GLY A 130 5.60 -10.15 -31.48
CA GLY A 130 5.74 -8.73 -31.18
C GLY A 130 4.72 -8.20 -30.17
N ARG A 131 4.10 -9.09 -29.37
CA ARG A 131 3.12 -8.73 -28.33
C ARG A 131 3.74 -8.60 -26.95
N LEU A 132 4.94 -9.12 -26.71
CA LEU A 132 5.56 -9.08 -25.38
C LEU A 132 5.93 -7.64 -25.00
N ARG A 133 5.41 -7.16 -23.88
CA ARG A 133 5.76 -5.86 -23.28
C ARG A 133 6.84 -6.01 -22.23
N GLU A 134 6.65 -6.93 -21.28
CA GLU A 134 7.57 -7.15 -20.16
C GLU A 134 7.49 -8.60 -19.67
N ALA A 135 8.61 -9.18 -19.25
CA ALA A 135 8.65 -10.49 -18.61
C ALA A 135 9.33 -10.35 -17.24
N GLU A 136 8.53 -10.26 -16.17
CA GLU A 136 9.03 -10.21 -14.79
C GLU A 136 9.64 -11.55 -14.36
N GLY A 137 9.15 -12.66 -14.95
CA GLY A 137 9.66 -14.01 -14.71
C GLY A 137 9.18 -14.60 -13.39
N TRP A 138 10.02 -15.43 -12.77
CA TRP A 138 9.73 -16.15 -11.52
C TRP A 138 10.01 -15.29 -10.29
N ASN A 139 9.08 -15.31 -9.33
CA ASN A 139 9.22 -14.65 -8.04
C ASN A 139 8.79 -15.60 -6.92
N VAL A 140 9.55 -15.63 -5.81
CA VAL A 140 9.16 -16.34 -4.60
C VAL A 140 8.99 -15.33 -3.48
N ARG A 141 7.86 -15.40 -2.78
CA ARG A 141 7.60 -14.60 -1.58
C ARG A 141 7.30 -15.52 -0.41
N PRO A 142 7.95 -15.37 0.75
CA PRO A 142 7.47 -16.05 1.94
C PRO A 142 6.10 -15.49 2.32
N LEU A 143 5.24 -16.38 2.80
CA LEU A 143 3.94 -16.03 3.38
C LEU A 143 4.07 -16.06 4.90
N ASP A 144 3.71 -17.19 5.53
CA ASP A 144 3.84 -17.40 6.97
C ASP A 144 4.43 -18.79 7.26
N GLY A 145 5.29 -18.86 8.28
CA GLY A 145 6.02 -20.06 8.67
C GLY A 145 6.80 -20.70 7.52
N LYS A 146 6.38 -21.88 7.08
CA LYS A 146 7.02 -22.68 6.01
C LYS A 146 6.24 -22.61 4.68
N GLN A 147 5.42 -21.58 4.50
CA GLN A 147 4.64 -21.35 3.30
C GLN A 147 5.25 -20.27 2.42
N TYR A 148 5.22 -20.51 1.12
CA TYR A 148 5.79 -19.63 0.10
C TYR A 148 4.81 -19.49 -1.05
N LEU A 149 4.68 -18.27 -1.56
CA LEU A 149 3.97 -17.97 -2.79
C LEU A 149 4.99 -17.90 -3.93
N VAL A 150 4.90 -18.83 -4.86
CA VAL A 150 5.64 -18.80 -6.12
C VAL A 150 4.74 -18.18 -7.18
N SER A 151 5.23 -17.19 -7.91
CA SER A 151 4.49 -16.60 -9.01
C SER A 151 5.34 -16.43 -10.25
N PHE A 152 4.74 -16.66 -11.42
CA PHE A 152 5.31 -16.30 -12.72
C PHE A 152 4.47 -15.21 -13.36
N THR A 153 5.13 -14.17 -13.88
CA THR A 153 4.43 -13.01 -14.46
C THR A 153 5.07 -12.56 -15.77
N PHE A 154 4.22 -12.30 -16.77
CA PHE A 154 4.58 -11.58 -17.99
C PHE A 154 3.41 -10.69 -18.45
N GLU A 155 3.70 -9.67 -19.24
CA GLU A 155 2.73 -8.70 -19.73
C GLU A 155 2.83 -8.59 -21.25
N GLU A 156 1.69 -8.68 -21.93
CA GLU A 156 1.55 -8.41 -23.36
C GLU A 156 1.06 -6.97 -23.62
N MET A 157 1.20 -6.51 -24.86
CA MET A 157 0.67 -5.25 -25.34
C MET A 157 -0.85 -5.17 -25.09
N GLY A 158 -1.35 -3.95 -24.84
CA GLY A 158 -2.74 -3.76 -24.41
C GLY A 158 -2.99 -4.03 -22.93
N ASN A 159 -1.92 -4.04 -22.11
CA ASN A 159 -1.96 -4.24 -20.65
C ASN A 159 -2.56 -5.59 -20.24
N GLN A 160 -2.32 -6.63 -21.03
CA GLN A 160 -2.75 -7.98 -20.69
C GLN A 160 -1.68 -8.63 -19.81
N LYS A 161 -1.89 -8.56 -18.50
CA LYS A 161 -0.98 -9.15 -17.50
C LYS A 161 -1.37 -10.61 -17.24
N HIS A 162 -0.44 -11.51 -17.53
CA HIS A 162 -0.56 -12.94 -17.24
C HIS A 162 0.22 -13.25 -15.97
N ARG A 163 -0.46 -13.75 -14.94
CA ARG A 163 0.16 -14.11 -13.67
C ARG A 163 -0.33 -15.48 -13.23
N ALA A 164 0.58 -16.39 -12.96
CA ALA A 164 0.29 -17.71 -12.37
C ALA A 164 0.86 -17.75 -10.96
N GLU A 165 0.11 -18.31 -10.02
CA GLU A 165 0.47 -18.33 -8.60
C GLU A 165 0.28 -19.73 -7.99
N TRP A 166 1.29 -20.22 -7.27
CA TRP A 166 1.26 -21.46 -6.51
C TRP A 166 1.67 -21.19 -5.06
N GLU A 167 0.89 -21.71 -4.12
CA GLU A 167 1.30 -21.78 -2.72
C GLU A 167 2.01 -23.11 -2.46
N VAL A 168 3.22 -23.02 -1.92
CA VAL A 168 4.08 -24.14 -1.58
C VAL A 168 4.22 -24.19 -0.06
N ASN A 169 3.80 -25.29 0.54
CA ASN A 169 4.01 -25.54 1.97
C ASN A 169 5.10 -26.59 2.14
N LEU A 170 6.27 -26.17 2.64
CA LEU A 170 7.41 -27.06 2.85
C LEU A 170 7.18 -28.08 3.98
N ALA A 171 6.31 -27.78 4.94
CA ALA A 171 6.04 -28.70 6.06
C ALA A 171 5.24 -29.93 5.61
N SER A 172 4.23 -29.72 4.77
CA SER A 172 3.39 -30.78 4.20
C SER A 172 3.84 -31.26 2.82
N ASN A 173 4.89 -30.64 2.26
CA ASN A 173 5.39 -30.88 0.90
C ASN A 173 4.34 -30.66 -0.21
N THR A 174 3.28 -29.88 0.07
CA THR A 174 2.15 -29.67 -0.85
C THR A 174 2.34 -28.43 -1.72
N ILE A 175 1.84 -28.49 -2.96
CA ILE A 175 1.78 -27.37 -3.89
C ILE A 175 0.32 -27.19 -4.33
N VAL A 176 -0.21 -25.97 -4.21
CA VAL A 176 -1.60 -25.65 -4.52
C VAL A 176 -1.66 -24.46 -5.46
N ALA A 177 -2.30 -24.62 -6.62
CA ALA A 177 -2.59 -23.52 -7.53
C ALA A 177 -3.56 -22.51 -6.89
N LYS A 178 -3.22 -21.22 -6.94
CA LYS A 178 -4.02 -20.15 -6.33
C LYS A 178 -4.94 -19.43 -7.29
N ASN A 179 -4.66 -19.51 -8.58
CA ASN A 179 -5.45 -18.85 -9.61
C ASN A 179 -5.68 -19.73 -10.83
N ASP A 180 -6.57 -19.27 -11.72
CA ASP A 180 -7.01 -20.03 -12.89
C ASP A 180 -5.86 -20.34 -13.85
N LEU A 181 -4.89 -19.43 -14.02
CA LEU A 181 -3.75 -19.68 -14.90
C LEU A 181 -2.87 -20.79 -14.35
N ALA A 182 -2.52 -20.75 -13.07
CA ALA A 182 -1.77 -21.81 -12.42
C ALA A 182 -2.51 -23.15 -12.45
N ALA A 183 -3.83 -23.14 -12.23
CA ALA A 183 -4.66 -24.34 -12.28
C ALA A 183 -4.80 -24.92 -13.69
N LYS A 184 -4.80 -24.07 -14.73
CA LYS A 184 -4.83 -24.51 -16.14
C LYS A 184 -3.50 -25.12 -16.57
N VAL A 185 -2.39 -24.52 -16.15
CA VAL A 185 -1.05 -24.97 -16.53
C VAL A 185 -0.65 -26.22 -15.76
N TYR A 186 -1.06 -26.37 -14.50
CA TYR A 186 -0.75 -27.53 -13.69
C TYR A 186 -1.71 -28.70 -13.96
N LYS A 187 -1.18 -29.82 -14.48
CA LYS A 187 -1.94 -31.06 -14.62
C LYS A 187 -1.98 -31.78 -13.28
N ARG A 188 -3.16 -31.87 -12.66
CA ARG A 188 -3.36 -32.72 -11.50
C ARG A 188 -3.55 -34.16 -11.99
N GLU A 189 -2.58 -35.02 -11.69
CA GLU A 189 -2.73 -36.48 -11.83
C GLU A 189 -3.77 -37.03 -10.85
#